data_AF-A0A844ICI8-F1
#
_entry.id   AF-A0A844ICI8-F1
#
_cell.length_a   1.000
_cell.length_b   1.000
_cell.length_c   1.000
_cell.angle_alpha   90.00
_cell.angle_beta   90.00
_cell.angle_gamma   90.00
#
_symmetry.space_group_name_H-M   'P 1'
#
loop_
_entity.id
_entity.type
_entity.pdbx_description
1 polymer ?
#
loop_
_entity_poly.entity_id
_entity_poly.type
_entity_poly.pdbx_seq_one_letter_code
_entity_poly.pdbx_strand_id
1 'polypeptide(L)'
;MNRNPHERSNSARRQELRSEEETFRLQQEEGRLESSKRRSIFAWIINSIYLLVGMLEILLMLRFFLRFSGANTQNTFAQFIYNLSDPFIAPFSTLLISPVAGGGANVFDINVLIAIIVYALLGWLALWLVKFLYGR
;
A
#
# COMPACT_ATOMS: atom_id res chain seq x y z
N MET A 1 48.86 52.53 0.53
CA MET A 1 48.09 51.31 0.19
C MET A 1 47.57 51.42 -1.24
N ASN A 2 48.43 51.14 -2.24
CA ASN A 2 48.04 51.22 -3.65
C ASN A 2 47.41 49.87 -4.06
N ARG A 3 46.08 49.80 -4.12
CA ARG A 3 45.38 48.56 -4.49
C ARG A 3 45.29 48.48 -6.01
N ASN A 4 45.88 47.44 -6.58
CA ASN A 4 45.99 47.23 -8.02
C ASN A 4 44.58 46.98 -8.62
N PRO A 5 44.14 47.74 -9.66
CA PRO A 5 42.82 47.59 -10.28
C PRO A 5 42.49 46.16 -10.75
N HIS A 6 43.53 45.40 -11.16
CA HIS A 6 43.39 44.03 -11.62
C HIS A 6 43.02 43.04 -10.50
N GLU A 7 43.38 43.31 -9.24
CA GLU A 7 43.02 42.45 -8.10
C GLU A 7 41.51 42.50 -7.78
N ARG A 8 40.87 43.67 -7.92
CA ARG A 8 39.42 43.82 -7.69
C ARG A 8 38.59 43.07 -8.73
N SER A 9 38.98 43.16 -9.99
CA SER A 9 38.33 42.42 -11.08
C SER A 9 38.46 40.91 -10.88
N ASN A 10 39.67 40.43 -10.57
CA ASN A 10 39.92 39.01 -10.34
C ASN A 10 39.20 38.46 -9.10
N SER A 11 39.06 39.26 -8.03
CA SER A 11 38.32 38.86 -6.84
C SER A 11 36.81 38.80 -7.09
N ALA A 12 36.24 39.76 -7.82
CA ALA A 12 34.84 39.74 -8.24
C ALA A 12 34.54 38.52 -9.14
N ARG A 13 35.39 38.26 -10.13
CA ARG A 13 35.29 37.09 -11.02
C ARG A 13 35.33 35.76 -10.27
N ARG A 14 36.20 35.65 -9.26
CA ARG A 14 36.31 34.47 -8.39
C ARG A 14 35.13 34.28 -7.44
N GLN A 15 34.40 35.35 -7.14
CA GLN A 15 33.17 35.28 -6.36
C GLN A 15 32.00 34.84 -7.24
N GLU A 16 31.88 35.39 -8.45
CA GLU A 16 30.90 34.95 -9.45
C GLU A 16 31.02 33.45 -9.73
N LEU A 17 32.22 32.97 -10.05
CA LEU A 17 32.46 31.54 -10.31
C LEU A 17 32.07 30.63 -9.14
N ARG A 18 32.34 31.05 -7.90
CA ARG A 18 31.93 30.29 -6.71
C ARG A 18 30.42 30.29 -6.52
N SER A 19 29.76 31.43 -6.78
CA SER A 19 28.30 31.49 -6.73
C SER A 19 27.64 30.66 -7.83
N GLU A 20 28.23 30.59 -9.02
CA GLU A 20 27.79 29.71 -10.11
C GLU A 20 27.97 28.23 -9.77
N GLU A 21 29.10 27.86 -9.15
CA GLU A 21 29.31 26.50 -8.66
C GLU A 21 28.32 26.12 -7.55
N GLU A 22 28.08 27.00 -6.58
CA GLU A 22 27.11 26.75 -5.50
C GLU A 22 25.69 26.63 -6.05
N THR A 23 25.27 27.50 -6.97
CA THR A 23 23.94 27.41 -7.59
C THR A 23 23.75 26.15 -8.43
N PHE A 24 24.78 25.72 -9.16
CA PHE A 24 24.75 24.45 -9.90
C PHE A 24 24.64 23.24 -8.97
N ARG A 25 25.37 23.25 -7.84
CA ARG A 25 25.28 22.20 -6.81
C ARG A 25 23.91 22.16 -6.14
N LEU A 26 23.34 23.32 -5.82
CA LEU A 26 22.01 23.43 -5.24
C LEU A 26 20.93 22.91 -6.19
N GLN A 27 20.97 23.29 -7.48
CA GLN A 27 20.05 22.75 -8.49
C GLN A 27 20.18 21.21 -8.64
N GLN A 28 21.40 20.69 -8.55
CA GLN A 28 21.64 19.26 -8.63
C GLN A 28 21.09 18.51 -7.38
N GLU A 29 21.18 19.11 -6.21
CA GLU A 29 20.62 18.57 -4.97
C GLU A 29 19.08 18.63 -4.96
N GLU A 30 18.47 19.73 -5.44
CA GLU A 30 17.01 19.85 -5.57
C GLU A 30 16.42 18.78 -6.50
N GLY A 31 17.02 18.53 -7.67
CA GLY A 31 16.57 17.47 -8.58
C GLY A 31 16.67 16.05 -7.99
N ARG A 32 17.66 15.81 -7.12
CA ARG A 32 17.80 14.55 -6.37
C ARG A 32 16.75 14.40 -5.27
N LEU A 33 16.35 15.49 -4.63
CA LEU A 33 15.32 15.48 -3.58
C LEU A 33 13.92 15.28 -4.17
N GLU A 34 13.60 15.94 -5.29
CA GLU A 34 12.32 15.80 -5.98
C GLU A 34 12.09 14.36 -6.49
N SER A 35 13.13 13.74 -7.04
CA SER A 35 13.08 12.33 -7.47
C SER A 35 12.99 11.36 -6.29
N SER A 36 13.61 11.67 -5.15
CA SER A 36 13.51 10.87 -3.91
C SER A 36 12.12 10.95 -3.27
N LYS A 37 11.52 12.15 -3.19
CA LYS A 37 10.18 12.36 -2.60
C LYS A 37 9.08 11.66 -3.38
N ARG A 38 9.05 11.79 -4.71
CA ARG A 38 8.04 11.12 -5.55
C ARG A 38 8.15 9.60 -5.44
N ARG A 39 9.38 9.07 -5.43
CA ARG A 39 9.62 7.64 -5.30
C ARG A 39 9.24 7.10 -3.92
N SER A 40 9.45 7.89 -2.87
CA SER A 40 9.10 7.54 -1.49
C SER A 40 7.59 7.46 -1.26
N ILE A 41 6.82 8.45 -1.74
CA ILE A 41 5.34 8.46 -1.59
C ILE A 41 4.72 7.28 -2.35
N PHE A 42 5.16 7.02 -3.59
CA PHE A 42 4.66 5.92 -4.39
C PHE A 42 4.93 4.55 -3.74
N ALA A 43 6.16 4.34 -3.24
CA ALA A 43 6.50 3.12 -2.52
C ALA A 43 5.64 2.95 -1.27
N TRP A 44 5.38 4.03 -0.53
CA TRP A 44 4.53 4.00 0.65
C TRP A 44 3.08 3.63 0.34
N ILE A 45 2.48 4.17 -0.73
CA ILE A 45 1.11 3.82 -1.17
C ILE A 45 1.04 2.32 -1.54
N ILE A 46 1.95 1.84 -2.37
CA ILE A 46 1.99 0.44 -2.79
C ILE A 46 2.13 -0.50 -1.58
N ASN A 47 3.05 -0.19 -0.66
CA ASN A 47 3.26 -1.00 0.54
C ASN A 47 2.02 -1.01 1.43
N SER A 48 1.31 0.12 1.53
CA SER A 48 0.06 0.22 2.29
C SER A 48 -1.03 -0.67 1.69
N ILE A 49 -1.18 -0.69 0.37
CA ILE A 49 -2.14 -1.56 -0.31
C ILE A 49 -1.81 -3.04 -0.04
N TYR A 50 -0.55 -3.45 -0.21
CA TYR A 50 -0.13 -4.82 0.08
C TYR A 50 -0.40 -5.22 1.52
N LEU A 51 -0.11 -4.34 2.48
CA LEU A 51 -0.31 -4.62 3.89
C LEU A 51 -1.80 -4.76 4.24
N LEU A 52 -2.64 -3.83 3.78
CA LEU A 52 -4.08 -3.85 4.06
C LEU A 52 -4.78 -5.04 3.38
N VAL A 53 -4.51 -5.25 2.09
CA VAL A 53 -5.09 -6.38 1.35
C VAL A 53 -4.57 -7.69 1.91
N GLY A 54 -3.26 -7.83 2.13
CA GLY A 54 -2.68 -9.05 2.68
C GLY A 54 -3.21 -9.40 4.07
N MET A 55 -3.40 -8.40 4.95
CA MET A 55 -4.01 -8.60 6.26
C MET A 55 -5.46 -9.07 6.14
N LEU A 56 -6.24 -8.45 5.25
CA LEU A 56 -7.62 -8.86 4.99
C LEU A 56 -7.69 -10.29 4.43
N GLU A 57 -6.86 -10.62 3.45
CA GLU A 57 -6.77 -11.95 2.84
C GLU A 57 -6.42 -13.02 3.89
N ILE A 58 -5.43 -12.77 4.74
CA ILE A 58 -5.05 -13.69 5.84
C ILE A 58 -6.23 -13.88 6.81
N LEU A 59 -6.91 -12.81 7.18
CA LEU A 59 -8.08 -12.85 8.07
C LEU A 59 -9.21 -13.71 7.48
N LEU A 60 -9.52 -13.52 6.19
CA LEU A 60 -10.58 -14.26 5.52
C LEU A 60 -10.20 -15.71 5.24
N MET A 61 -8.94 -15.98 4.88
CA MET A 61 -8.42 -17.35 4.77
C MET A 61 -8.50 -18.08 6.12
N LEU A 62 -8.15 -17.42 7.22
CA LEU A 62 -8.27 -18.01 8.55
C LEU A 62 -9.73 -18.31 8.90
N ARG A 63 -10.68 -17.40 8.61
CA ARG A 63 -12.13 -17.67 8.73
C ARG A 63 -12.52 -18.91 7.92
N PHE A 64 -12.10 -18.96 6.66
CA PHE A 64 -12.38 -20.06 5.75
C PHE A 64 -11.86 -21.39 6.31
N PHE A 65 -10.60 -21.47 6.73
CA PHE A 65 -10.00 -22.67 7.31
C PHE A 65 -10.69 -23.10 8.60
N LEU A 66 -11.08 -22.17 9.46
CA LEU A 66 -11.80 -22.49 10.70
C LEU A 66 -13.18 -23.09 10.38
N ARG A 67 -13.93 -22.52 9.43
CA ARG A 67 -15.21 -23.10 8.99
C ARG A 67 -15.01 -24.46 8.31
N PHE A 68 -14.03 -24.55 7.40
CA PHE A 68 -13.69 -25.75 6.65
C PHE A 68 -13.25 -26.91 7.52
N SER A 69 -12.51 -26.63 8.60
CA SER A 69 -12.08 -27.67 9.55
C SER A 69 -13.19 -28.09 10.52
N GLY A 70 -14.37 -27.46 10.48
CA GLY A 70 -15.43 -27.69 11.46
C GLY A 70 -15.02 -27.26 12.87
N ALA A 71 -14.21 -26.20 12.99
CA ALA A 71 -13.73 -25.71 14.28
C ALA A 71 -14.88 -25.41 15.24
N ASN A 72 -14.66 -25.68 16.53
CA ASN A 72 -15.66 -25.43 17.56
C ASN A 72 -16.05 -23.94 17.61
N THR A 73 -17.30 -23.62 17.32
CA THR A 73 -17.84 -22.25 17.30
C THR A 73 -17.91 -21.60 18.68
N GLN A 74 -17.77 -22.37 19.76
CA GLN A 74 -17.67 -21.86 21.13
C GLN A 74 -16.23 -21.48 21.52
N ASN A 75 -15.24 -21.77 20.68
CA ASN A 75 -13.85 -21.41 20.95
C ASN A 75 -13.64 -19.89 20.82
N THR A 76 -13.03 -19.27 21.83
CA THR A 76 -12.80 -17.81 21.88
C THR A 76 -12.00 -17.28 20.69
N PHE A 77 -10.97 -18.00 20.24
CA PHE A 77 -10.17 -17.59 19.08
C PHE A 77 -10.99 -17.66 17.79
N ALA A 78 -11.75 -18.73 17.59
CA ALA A 78 -12.63 -18.85 16.43
C ALA A 78 -13.68 -17.73 16.39
N GLN A 79 -14.31 -17.42 17.54
CA GLN A 79 -15.26 -16.31 17.66
C GLN A 79 -14.62 -14.96 17.35
N PHE A 80 -13.41 -14.72 17.86
CA PHE A 80 -12.67 -13.48 17.54
C PHE A 80 -12.47 -13.31 16.04
N ILE A 81 -12.02 -14.36 15.34
CA ILE A 81 -11.84 -14.31 13.89
C ILE A 81 -13.16 -14.12 13.16
N TYR A 82 -14.21 -14.85 13.55
CA TYR A 82 -15.54 -14.71 12.92
C TYR A 82 -16.11 -13.31 13.09
N ASN A 83 -16.00 -12.71 14.27
CA ASN A 83 -16.49 -11.37 14.54
C ASN A 83 -15.67 -10.29 13.82
N LEU A 84 -14.33 -10.42 13.83
CA LEU A 84 -13.45 -9.46 13.16
C LEU A 84 -13.61 -9.49 11.63
N SER A 85 -13.86 -10.67 11.07
CA SER A 85 -14.04 -10.86 9.63
C SER A 85 -15.46 -10.56 9.13
N ASP A 86 -16.43 -10.44 10.02
CA ASP A 86 -17.86 -10.39 9.65
C ASP A 86 -18.24 -9.20 8.76
N PRO A 87 -17.79 -7.96 9.05
CA PRO A 87 -18.10 -6.81 8.21
C PRO A 87 -17.62 -6.95 6.76
N PHE A 88 -16.52 -7.69 6.55
CA PHE A 88 -15.94 -7.92 5.22
C PHE A 88 -16.67 -9.03 4.45
N ILE A 89 -17.30 -9.97 5.15
CA ILE A 89 -18.13 -11.02 4.53
C ILE A 89 -19.57 -10.55 4.31
N ALA A 90 -20.06 -9.58 5.08
CA ALA A 90 -21.43 -9.11 5.02
C ALA A 90 -21.94 -8.81 3.58
N PRO A 91 -21.19 -8.12 2.69
CA PRO A 91 -21.63 -7.86 1.32
C PRO A 91 -21.78 -9.14 0.46
N PHE A 92 -21.08 -10.20 0.83
CA PHE A 92 -21.04 -11.48 0.10
C PHE A 92 -21.99 -12.52 0.69
N SER A 93 -22.53 -12.27 1.89
CA SER A 93 -23.30 -13.24 2.69
C SER A 93 -24.55 -13.79 1.99
N THR A 94 -25.13 -13.03 1.05
CA THR A 94 -26.32 -13.42 0.28
C THR A 94 -26.02 -13.73 -1.19
N LEU A 95 -24.75 -13.82 -1.61
CA LEU A 95 -24.39 -14.01 -3.02
C LEU A 95 -24.81 -15.37 -3.55
N LEU A 96 -24.57 -16.43 -2.79
CA LEU A 96 -25.08 -17.75 -3.10
C LEU A 96 -26.06 -18.17 -2.01
N ILE A 97 -27.24 -18.61 -2.45
CA ILE A 97 -28.21 -19.29 -1.59
C ILE A 97 -27.58 -20.62 -1.22
N SER A 98 -26.90 -20.66 -0.08
CA SER A 98 -26.37 -21.91 0.47
C SER A 98 -27.55 -22.88 0.70
N PRO A 99 -27.51 -24.13 0.21
CA PRO A 99 -28.62 -25.09 0.33
C PRO A 99 -29.01 -25.50 1.75
N VAL A 100 -28.39 -24.92 2.77
CA VAL A 100 -28.49 -25.34 4.17
C VAL A 100 -29.02 -24.19 5.01
N ALA A 101 -30.20 -23.68 4.64
CA ALA A 101 -31.01 -22.84 5.52
C ALA A 101 -31.56 -23.61 6.75
N GLY A 102 -31.17 -24.88 6.96
CA GLY A 102 -31.76 -25.80 7.92
C GLY A 102 -30.79 -26.35 8.98
N GLY A 103 -30.05 -25.49 9.67
CA GLY A 103 -29.44 -25.85 10.97
C GLY A 103 -28.26 -26.83 10.98
N GLY A 104 -27.74 -27.24 9.82
CA GLY A 104 -26.49 -27.99 9.72
C GLY A 104 -25.29 -27.07 9.78
N ALA A 105 -24.29 -27.39 10.61
CA ALA A 105 -23.03 -26.66 10.68
C ALA A 105 -22.40 -26.60 9.28
N ASN A 106 -22.53 -25.45 8.62
CA ASN A 106 -22.08 -25.26 7.24
C ASN A 106 -20.56 -25.21 7.23
N VAL A 107 -19.93 -26.36 7.00
CA VAL A 107 -18.48 -26.53 6.99
C VAL A 107 -17.87 -25.84 5.75
N PHE A 108 -18.60 -25.75 4.65
CA PHE A 108 -18.11 -25.14 3.41
C PHE A 108 -18.91 -23.88 3.03
N ASP A 109 -18.33 -22.72 3.32
CA ASP A 109 -18.94 -21.42 3.01
C ASP A 109 -18.33 -20.85 1.71
N ILE A 110 -18.98 -21.14 0.59
CA ILE A 110 -18.59 -20.66 -0.74
C ILE A 110 -18.59 -19.12 -0.83
N ASN A 111 -19.41 -18.43 -0.02
CA ASN A 111 -19.46 -16.96 -0.03
C ASN A 111 -18.16 -16.36 0.51
N VAL A 112 -17.52 -17.02 1.49
CA VAL A 112 -16.20 -16.62 2.00
C VAL A 112 -15.12 -16.81 0.94
N LEU A 113 -15.17 -17.90 0.18
CA LEU A 113 -14.21 -18.12 -0.91
C LEU A 113 -14.34 -17.05 -2.01
N ILE A 114 -15.57 -16.68 -2.36
CA ILE A 114 -15.81 -15.57 -3.31
C ILE A 114 -15.26 -14.26 -2.76
N ALA A 115 -15.46 -13.96 -1.47
CA ALA A 115 -14.94 -12.75 -0.85
C ALA A 115 -13.40 -12.66 -0.97
N ILE A 116 -12.68 -13.75 -0.66
CA ILE A 116 -11.22 -13.87 -0.83
C ILE A 116 -10.82 -13.54 -2.28
N ILE A 117 -11.46 -14.17 -3.26
CA ILE A 117 -11.14 -13.94 -4.69
C ILE A 117 -11.39 -12.48 -5.07
N VAL A 118 -12.53 -11.91 -4.67
CA VAL A 118 -12.89 -10.53 -5.02
C VAL A 118 -11.94 -9.53 -4.37
N TYR A 119 -11.60 -9.68 -3.10
CA TYR A 119 -10.66 -8.79 -2.44
C TYR A 119 -9.25 -8.88 -3.03
N ALA A 120 -8.78 -10.08 -3.38
CA ALA A 120 -7.52 -10.26 -4.10
C ALA A 120 -7.51 -9.54 -5.46
N LEU A 121 -8.60 -9.66 -6.23
CA LEU A 121 -8.76 -8.96 -7.52
C LEU A 121 -8.80 -7.44 -7.35
N LEU A 122 -9.52 -6.93 -6.35
CA LEU A 122 -9.58 -5.50 -6.04
C LEU A 122 -8.21 -4.96 -5.63
N GLY A 123 -7.46 -5.70 -4.80
CA GLY A 123 -6.11 -5.34 -4.42
C GLY A 123 -5.15 -5.31 -5.61
N TRP A 124 -5.22 -6.32 -6.47
CA TRP A 124 -4.45 -6.37 -7.71
C TRP A 124 -4.78 -5.19 -8.64
N LEU A 125 -6.07 -4.88 -8.81
CA LEU A 125 -6.52 -3.74 -9.60
C LEU A 125 -6.02 -2.42 -9.01
N ALA A 126 -6.08 -2.24 -7.68
CA ALA A 126 -5.58 -1.05 -7.02
C ALA A 126 -4.07 -0.84 -7.27
N LEU A 127 -3.27 -1.91 -7.15
CA LEU A 127 -1.83 -1.87 -7.46
C LEU A 127 -1.58 -1.54 -8.93
N TRP A 128 -2.37 -2.11 -9.83
CA TRP A 128 -2.27 -1.84 -11.26
C TRP A 128 -2.60 -0.37 -11.58
N LEU A 129 -3.67 0.18 -11.01
CA LEU A 129 -4.06 1.58 -11.17
C LEU A 129 -2.99 2.53 -10.64
N VAL A 130 -2.42 2.25 -9.46
CA VAL A 130 -1.31 3.05 -8.92
C VAL A 130 -0.11 3.02 -9.88
N LYS A 131 0.28 1.86 -10.38
CA LYS A 131 1.38 1.77 -11.37
C LYS A 131 1.06 2.50 -12.68
N PHE A 132 -0.18 2.43 -13.16
CA PHE A 132 -0.60 3.07 -14.40
C PHE A 132 -0.61 4.60 -14.30
N LEU A 133 -1.15 5.16 -13.20
CA LEU A 133 -1.26 6.60 -13.01
C LEU A 133 0.10 7.30 -12.84
N TYR A 134 1.07 6.62 -12.24
CA TYR A 134 2.40 7.18 -11.97
C TYR A 134 3.46 6.77 -13.02
N GLY A 135 3.15 5.79 -13.87
CA GLY A 135 3.98 5.38 -15.00
C GLY A 135 3.78 6.23 -16.26
N ARG A 136 2.83 7.17 -16.24
CA ARG A 136 2.65 8.26 -17.22
C ARG A 136 3.28 9.54 -16.69
#